data_AF-A0A7C9AJL6-F1
#
_entry.id   AF-A0A7C9AJL6-F1
#
_cell.length_a   1.000
_cell.length_b   1.000
_cell.length_c   1.000
_cell.angle_alpha   90.00
_cell.angle_beta   90.00
_cell.angle_gamma   90.00
#
_symmetry.space_group_name_H-M   'P 1'
#
loop_
_entity.id
_entity.type
_entity.pdbx_description
1 polymer ?
#
loop_
_entity_poly.entity_id
_entity_poly.type
_entity_poly.pdbx_seq_one_letter_code
_entity_poly.pdbx_strand_id
1 'polypeptide(L)'
;VRLATPDGQLSVEVSTETNEWEMQDFYTLRKDVENTSKRVGEIVESAGLEKLEAELATLESKAADTSLWDDRAKAQEILSSLTDVKDKIKLLKDFQKQVEEAETVVNLTEEMDSTDTAFLQEAASIIKELNKAL
;
A
#
# COMPACT_ATOMS: atom_id res chain seq x y z
N VAL A 1 37.13 -45.30 41.08
CA VAL A 1 36.22 -44.40 41.82
C VAL A 1 36.70 -42.98 41.57
N ARG A 2 35.80 -42.12 41.04
CA ARG A 2 35.85 -40.64 41.06
C ARG A 2 36.89 -39.97 40.12
N LEU A 3 36.60 -38.90 39.37
CA LEU A 3 35.43 -38.02 39.21
C LEU A 3 35.49 -37.42 37.79
N ALA A 4 34.34 -37.34 37.12
CA ALA A 4 34.16 -36.55 35.90
C ALA A 4 34.18 -35.06 36.24
N THR A 5 34.93 -34.29 35.46
CA THR A 5 34.92 -32.82 35.44
C THR A 5 33.62 -32.32 34.79
N PRO A 6 33.00 -31.24 35.28
CA PRO A 6 31.75 -30.70 34.73
C PRO A 6 32.08 -29.72 33.60
N ASP A 7 31.55 -29.94 32.41
CA ASP A 7 31.67 -28.97 31.32
C ASP A 7 30.30 -28.69 30.71
N GLY A 8 29.93 -27.41 30.78
CA GLY A 8 28.95 -26.79 29.89
C GLY A 8 27.48 -27.01 30.25
N GLN A 9 26.97 -26.26 31.22
CA GLN A 9 25.65 -25.65 31.02
C GLN A 9 25.75 -24.76 29.77
N LEU A 10 25.30 -25.25 28.62
CA LEU A 10 24.90 -24.39 27.53
C LEU A 10 23.40 -24.15 27.74
N SER A 11 23.10 -23.13 28.54
CA SER A 11 21.75 -22.58 28.64
C SER A 11 21.29 -22.26 27.22
N VAL A 12 20.24 -22.94 26.77
CA VAL A 12 19.44 -22.51 25.62
C VAL A 12 18.66 -21.27 26.09
N GLU A 13 19.39 -20.17 26.25
CA GLU A 13 18.86 -18.81 26.40
C GLU A 13 19.22 -18.10 25.09
N VAL A 14 18.65 -18.56 23.99
CA VAL A 14 18.77 -17.89 22.69
C VAL A 14 17.36 -17.73 22.14
N SER A 15 16.92 -16.47 22.17
CA SER A 15 15.89 -15.86 21.32
C SER A 15 14.42 -15.83 21.79
N THR A 16 14.15 -15.48 23.05
CA THR A 16 12.83 -14.89 23.39
C THR A 16 12.83 -13.37 23.24
N GLU A 17 13.92 -12.69 23.61
CA GLU A 17 14.04 -11.22 23.43
C GLU A 17 14.06 -10.81 21.95
N THR A 18 14.75 -11.54 21.06
CA THR A 18 14.75 -11.22 19.62
C THR A 18 13.35 -11.37 19.00
N ASN A 19 12.55 -12.33 19.47
CA ASN A 19 11.17 -12.56 19.01
C ASN A 19 10.17 -11.54 19.57
N GLU A 20 10.34 -11.08 20.82
CA GLU A 20 9.47 -10.05 21.41
C GLU A 20 9.60 -8.69 20.72
N TRP A 21 10.83 -8.32 20.32
CA TRP A 21 11.08 -7.09 19.58
C TRP A 21 10.54 -7.18 18.13
N GLU A 22 10.66 -8.33 17.47
CA GLU A 22 10.05 -8.60 16.16
C GLU A 22 8.51 -8.52 16.21
N MET A 23 7.88 -9.00 17.29
CA MET A 23 6.43 -8.85 17.48
C MET A 23 6.00 -7.40 17.70
N GLN A 24 6.75 -6.61 18.46
CA GLN A 24 6.41 -5.19 18.68
C GLN A 24 6.44 -4.38 17.39
N ASP A 25 7.45 -4.60 16.55
CA ASP A 25 7.57 -3.95 15.25
C ASP A 25 6.44 -4.37 14.31
N PHE A 26 6.06 -5.65 14.33
CA PHE A 26 4.91 -6.15 13.59
C PHE A 26 3.59 -5.48 13.99
N TYR A 27 3.28 -5.40 15.29
CA TYR A 27 2.04 -4.76 15.75
C TYR A 27 2.00 -3.26 15.46
N THR A 28 3.17 -2.60 15.49
CA THR A 28 3.30 -1.20 15.08
C THR A 28 2.98 -1.07 13.59
N LEU A 29 3.61 -1.89 12.75
CA LEU A 29 3.34 -1.92 11.32
C LEU A 29 1.86 -2.19 11.02
N ARG A 30 1.26 -3.20 11.66
CA ARG A 30 -0.17 -3.52 11.51
C ARG A 30 -1.05 -2.30 11.77
N LYS A 31 -0.78 -1.58 12.86
CA LYS A 31 -1.54 -0.38 13.21
C LYS A 31 -1.34 0.74 12.19
N ASP A 32 -0.12 0.91 11.68
CA ASP A 32 0.18 1.91 10.66
C ASP A 32 -0.49 1.58 9.33
N VAL A 33 -0.54 0.29 8.95
CA VAL A 33 -1.30 -0.20 7.80
C VAL A 33 -2.79 0.12 7.97
N GLU A 34 -3.39 -0.22 9.11
CA GLU A 34 -4.82 0.05 9.38
C GLU A 34 -5.15 1.55 9.30
N ASN A 35 -4.31 2.40 9.90
CA ASN A 35 -4.51 3.85 9.87
C ASN A 35 -4.36 4.41 8.45
N THR A 36 -3.36 3.94 7.72
CA THR A 36 -3.11 4.38 6.33
C THR A 36 -4.23 3.92 5.41
N SER A 37 -4.75 2.71 5.59
CA SER A 37 -5.91 2.18 4.86
C SER A 37 -7.14 3.05 5.03
N LYS A 38 -7.47 3.43 6.27
CA LYS A 38 -8.57 4.38 6.54
C LYS A 38 -8.36 5.71 5.84
N ARG A 39 -7.16 6.29 5.93
CA ARG A 39 -6.83 7.57 5.26
C ARG A 39 -6.97 7.48 3.74
N VAL A 40 -6.46 6.41 3.13
CA VAL A 40 -6.58 6.16 1.69
C VAL A 40 -8.06 6.03 1.30
N GLY A 41 -8.85 5.28 2.08
CA GLY A 41 -10.29 5.16 1.87
C GLY A 41 -11.01 6.51 1.89
N GLU A 42 -10.76 7.33 2.90
CA GLU A 42 -11.31 8.69 3.03
C GLU A 42 -10.91 9.60 1.84
N ILE A 43 -9.65 9.51 1.40
CA ILE A 43 -9.15 10.28 0.25
C ILE A 43 -9.83 9.83 -1.06
N VAL A 44 -9.96 8.53 -1.29
CA VAL A 44 -10.62 7.98 -2.47
C VAL A 44 -12.10 8.36 -2.51
N GLU A 45 -12.79 8.23 -1.38
CA GLU A 45 -14.20 8.59 -1.25
C GLU A 45 -14.41 10.10 -1.47
N SER A 46 -13.63 10.94 -0.78
CA SER A 46 -13.73 12.40 -0.91
C SER A 46 -13.33 12.91 -2.30
N ALA A 47 -12.37 12.25 -2.96
CA ALA A 47 -12.00 12.55 -4.34
C ALA A 47 -13.08 12.14 -5.35
N GLY A 48 -14.03 11.28 -4.94
CA GLY A 48 -15.15 10.83 -5.75
C GLY A 48 -14.70 9.99 -6.94
N LEU A 49 -13.95 8.91 -6.70
CA LEU A 49 -13.39 8.05 -7.76
C LEU A 49 -14.43 7.62 -8.81
N GLU A 50 -15.62 7.19 -8.40
CA GLU A 50 -16.69 6.81 -9.34
C GLU A 50 -17.11 7.96 -10.28
N LYS A 51 -17.13 9.19 -9.76
CA LYS A 51 -17.46 10.38 -10.56
C LYS A 51 -16.35 10.68 -11.55
N LEU A 52 -15.09 10.53 -11.14
CA LEU A 52 -13.94 10.68 -12.03
C LEU A 52 -13.97 9.63 -13.15
N GLU A 53 -14.31 8.38 -12.85
CA GLU A 53 -14.44 7.33 -13.87
C GLU A 53 -15.59 7.60 -14.85
N ALA A 54 -16.72 8.13 -14.37
CA ALA A 54 -17.82 8.55 -15.24
C ALA A 54 -17.44 9.76 -16.12
N GLU A 55 -16.70 10.72 -15.57
CA GLU A 55 -16.15 11.86 -16.30
C GLU A 55 -15.15 11.39 -17.36
N LEU A 56 -14.28 10.44 -17.00
CA LEU A 56 -13.32 9.83 -17.92
C LEU A 56 -14.03 9.21 -19.13
N ALA A 57 -15.05 8.37 -18.90
CA ALA A 57 -15.83 7.76 -19.97
C ALA A 57 -16.49 8.81 -20.88
N THR A 58 -16.97 9.91 -20.29
CA THR A 58 -17.56 11.02 -21.03
C THR A 58 -16.53 11.74 -21.90
N LEU A 59 -15.34 12.02 -21.35
CA LEU A 59 -14.25 12.67 -22.08
C LEU A 59 -13.69 11.76 -23.17
N GLU A 60 -13.56 10.47 -22.93
CA GLU A 60 -13.13 9.48 -23.93
C GLU A 60 -14.12 9.40 -25.09
N SER A 61 -15.43 9.41 -24.81
CA SER A 61 -16.45 9.49 -25.86
C SER A 61 -16.33 10.76 -26.70
N LYS A 62 -16.06 11.92 -26.07
CA LYS A 62 -15.86 13.19 -26.80
C LYS A 62 -14.57 13.17 -27.61
N ALA A 63 -13.49 12.59 -27.08
CA ALA A 63 -12.21 12.48 -27.75
C ALA A 63 -12.23 11.52 -28.95
N ALA A 64 -13.14 10.53 -28.94
CA ALA A 64 -13.36 9.60 -30.04
C ALA A 64 -14.28 10.17 -31.15
N ASP A 65 -14.94 11.30 -30.92
CA ASP A 65 -15.84 11.92 -31.90
C ASP A 65 -15.04 12.49 -33.08
N THR A 66 -15.47 12.16 -34.30
CA THR A 66 -14.83 12.64 -35.54
C THR A 66 -14.86 14.16 -35.71
N SER A 67 -15.81 14.84 -35.07
CA SER A 67 -15.96 16.29 -35.06
C SER A 67 -15.08 17.00 -34.03
N LEU A 68 -14.33 16.25 -33.20
CA LEU A 68 -13.45 16.83 -32.18
C LEU A 68 -12.55 17.94 -32.75
N TRP A 69 -12.02 17.72 -33.95
CA TRP A 69 -11.04 18.60 -34.60
C TRP A 69 -11.64 19.80 -35.35
N ASP A 70 -12.97 19.90 -35.42
CA ASP A 70 -13.66 21.05 -36.02
C ASP A 70 -13.37 22.34 -35.23
N ASP A 71 -13.14 22.20 -33.93
CA ASP A 71 -12.64 23.26 -33.05
C ASP A 71 -11.39 22.77 -32.31
N ARG A 72 -10.22 23.20 -32.79
CA ARG A 72 -8.93 22.81 -32.20
C ARG A 72 -8.75 23.27 -30.76
N ALA A 73 -9.31 24.41 -30.37
CA ALA A 73 -9.17 24.92 -29.01
C ALA A 73 -9.95 24.02 -28.04
N LYS A 74 -11.18 23.68 -28.43
CA LYS A 74 -12.01 22.72 -27.69
C LYS A 74 -11.42 21.31 -27.66
N ALA A 75 -10.81 20.87 -28.76
CA ALA A 75 -10.09 19.59 -28.81
C ALA A 75 -8.96 19.54 -27.77
N GLN A 76 -8.16 20.59 -27.72
CA GLN A 76 -7.05 20.69 -26.76
C GLN A 76 -7.56 20.69 -25.31
N GLU A 77 -8.65 21.40 -25.02
CA GLU A 77 -9.29 21.39 -23.70
C GLU A 77 -9.73 19.97 -23.30
N ILE A 78 -10.46 19.27 -24.17
CA ILE A 78 -10.95 17.90 -23.92
C ILE A 78 -9.78 16.94 -23.66
N LEU A 79 -8.72 17.00 -24.48
CA LEU A 79 -7.57 16.11 -24.33
C LEU A 79 -6.77 16.43 -23.06
N SER A 80 -6.65 17.70 -22.68
CA SER A 80 -6.01 18.10 -21.42
C SER A 80 -6.79 17.56 -20.23
N SER A 81 -8.11 17.82 -20.17
CA SER A 81 -8.97 17.32 -19.09
C SER A 81 -8.95 15.79 -19.01
N LEU A 82 -8.88 15.11 -20.16
CA LEU A 82 -8.79 13.66 -20.21
C LEU A 82 -7.49 13.14 -19.59
N THR A 83 -6.35 13.77 -19.88
CA THR A 83 -5.07 13.44 -19.22
C THR A 83 -5.16 13.69 -17.71
N ASP A 84 -5.66 14.86 -17.29
CA ASP A 84 -5.75 15.23 -15.88
C ASP A 84 -6.61 14.22 -15.07
N VAL A 85 -7.78 13.84 -15.62
CA VAL A 85 -8.66 12.85 -14.99
C VAL A 85 -8.03 11.47 -14.96
N LYS A 86 -7.35 11.03 -16.03
CA LYS A 86 -6.63 9.74 -16.06
C LYS A 86 -5.54 9.68 -14.99
N ASP A 87 -4.75 10.74 -14.87
CA ASP A 87 -3.66 10.81 -13.91
C ASP A 87 -4.19 10.79 -12.47
N LYS A 88 -5.30 11.51 -12.21
CA LYS A 88 -5.95 11.49 -10.89
C LYS A 88 -6.51 10.13 -10.53
N ILE A 89 -7.22 9.46 -11.46
CA ILE A 89 -7.75 8.11 -11.25
C ILE A 89 -6.60 7.14 -10.97
N LYS A 90 -5.53 7.21 -11.77
CA LYS A 90 -4.36 6.37 -11.60
C LYS A 90 -3.74 6.55 -10.21
N LEU A 91 -3.53 7.78 -9.78
CA LEU A 91 -2.99 8.08 -8.45
C LEU A 91 -3.83 7.45 -7.32
N LEU A 92 -5.16 7.60 -7.39
CA LEU A 92 -6.07 7.04 -6.38
C LEU A 92 -6.03 5.51 -6.36
N LYS A 93 -6.02 4.88 -7.54
CA LYS A 93 -5.92 3.41 -7.66
C LYS A 93 -4.57 2.88 -7.20
N ASP A 94 -3.49 3.61 -7.48
CA ASP A 94 -2.14 3.25 -7.02
C ASP A 94 -2.08 3.29 -5.48
N PHE A 95 -2.71 4.29 -4.83
CA PHE A 95 -2.82 4.31 -3.37
C PHE A 95 -3.60 3.13 -2.79
N GLN A 96 -4.74 2.76 -3.41
CA GLN A 96 -5.52 1.58 -3.01
C GLN A 96 -4.69 0.29 -3.14
N LYS A 97 -4.04 0.10 -4.29
CA LYS A 97 -3.20 -1.08 -4.54
C LYS A 97 -2.06 -1.21 -3.53
N GLN A 98 -1.36 -0.10 -3.24
CA GLN A 98 -0.26 -0.10 -2.29
C GLN A 98 -0.72 -0.46 -0.88
N VAL A 99 -1.87 0.06 -0.42
CA VAL A 99 -2.34 -0.27 0.92
C VAL A 99 -2.88 -1.70 1.01
N GLU A 100 -3.55 -2.20 -0.04
CA GLU A 100 -3.98 -3.61 -0.16
C GLU A 100 -2.79 -4.59 -0.13
N GLU A 101 -1.66 -4.23 -0.77
CA GLU A 101 -0.43 -5.02 -0.73
C GLU A 101 0.13 -5.11 0.69
N ALA A 102 0.20 -3.99 1.42
CA ALA A 102 0.66 -3.96 2.80
C ALA A 102 -0.29 -4.72 3.76
N GLU A 103 -1.61 -4.62 3.55
CA GLU A 103 -2.61 -5.40 4.27
C GLU A 103 -2.46 -6.91 4.01
N THR A 104 -2.21 -7.30 2.76
CA THR A 104 -1.98 -8.70 2.39
C THR A 104 -0.77 -9.27 3.13
N VAL A 105 0.33 -8.53 3.18
CA VAL A 105 1.53 -8.94 3.95
C VAL A 105 1.20 -9.10 5.43
N VAL A 106 0.51 -8.14 6.03
CA VAL A 106 0.12 -8.21 7.45
C VAL A 106 -0.76 -9.44 7.70
N ASN A 107 -1.81 -9.64 6.90
CA ASN A 107 -2.73 -10.76 7.06
C ASN A 107 -2.02 -12.12 6.92
N LEU A 108 -1.15 -12.26 5.91
CA LEU A 108 -0.33 -13.47 5.76
C LEU A 108 0.58 -13.70 6.97
N THR A 109 1.09 -12.63 7.57
CA THR A 109 1.93 -12.73 8.77
C THR A 109 1.15 -13.21 10.00
N GLU A 110 -0.12 -12.81 10.12
CA GLU A 110 -0.97 -13.26 11.24
C GLU A 110 -1.38 -14.73 11.12
N GLU A 111 -1.52 -15.22 9.88
CA GLU A 111 -1.94 -16.59 9.60
C GLU A 111 -0.79 -17.61 9.66
N MET A 112 0.47 -17.16 9.59
CA MET A 112 1.65 -18.02 9.50
C MET A 112 2.53 -17.93 10.76
N ASP A 113 2.98 -19.08 11.28
CA ASP A 113 3.91 -19.16 12.43
C ASP A 113 5.33 -18.62 12.10
N SER A 114 5.62 -18.37 10.83
CA SER A 114 6.88 -17.79 10.36
C SER A 114 6.64 -16.94 9.13
N THR A 115 7.09 -15.69 9.16
CA THR A 115 6.98 -14.75 8.04
C THR A 115 8.34 -14.25 7.63
N ASP A 116 8.55 -14.15 6.33
CA ASP A 116 9.76 -13.53 5.78
C ASP A 116 9.81 -12.05 6.18
N THR A 117 10.80 -11.69 6.98
CA THR A 117 11.07 -10.32 7.41
C THR A 117 11.21 -9.36 6.21
N ALA A 118 11.61 -9.85 5.03
CA ALA A 118 11.67 -9.05 3.82
C ALA A 118 10.28 -8.51 3.39
N PHE A 119 9.23 -9.31 3.51
CA PHE A 119 7.86 -8.85 3.20
C PHE A 119 7.40 -7.80 4.20
N LEU A 120 7.66 -7.99 5.49
CA LEU A 120 7.34 -7.00 6.52
C LEU A 120 8.06 -5.66 6.28
N GLN A 121 9.32 -5.72 5.88
CA GLN A 121 10.09 -4.53 5.52
C GLN A 121 9.53 -3.84 4.28
N GLU A 122 9.06 -4.60 3.29
CA GLU A 122 8.39 -4.07 2.10
C GLU A 122 7.10 -3.34 2.48
N ALA A 123 6.22 -3.99 3.26
CA ALA A 123 4.99 -3.37 3.76
C ALA A 123 5.29 -2.09 4.56
N ALA A 124 6.28 -2.10 5.44
CA ALA A 124 6.71 -0.91 6.18
C ALA A 124 7.20 0.22 5.26
N SER A 125 7.94 -0.12 4.19
CA SER A 125 8.38 0.86 3.20
C SER A 125 7.20 1.43 2.41
N ILE A 126 6.24 0.59 1.99
CA ILE A 126 5.03 1.04 1.29
C ILE A 126 4.25 2.03 2.14
N ILE A 127 3.98 1.68 3.39
CA ILE A 127 3.24 2.55 4.33
C ILE A 127 3.99 3.86 4.60
N LYS A 128 5.31 3.81 4.71
CA LYS A 128 6.12 5.02 4.86
C LYS A 128 6.02 5.94 3.66
N GLU A 129 6.08 5.41 2.44
CA GLU A 129 5.97 6.24 1.23
C GLU A 129 4.53 6.75 1.03
N LEU A 130 3.51 5.92 1.29
CA LEU A 130 2.11 6.36 1.30
C LEU A 130 1.90 7.52 2.28
N ASN A 131 2.37 7.41 3.52
CA ASN A 131 2.19 8.47 4.51
C ASN A 131 2.88 9.80 4.14
N LYS A 132 3.88 9.79 3.25
CA LYS A 132 4.48 11.02 2.70
C LYS A 132 3.67 11.60 1.54
N ALA A 133 3.00 10.74 0.79
CA ALA A 133 2.23 11.11 -0.40
C ALA A 133 0.80 11.57 -0.08
N LEU A 134 0.24 11.11 1.04
CA LEU A 134 -1.09 11.46 1.57
C LEU A 134 -1.05 12.72 2.45
#